data_AF-A0A9D7HE66-F1
#
_entry.id   AF-A0A9D7HE66-F1
#
_cell.length_a   1.000
_cell.length_b   1.000
_cell.length_c   1.000
_cell.angle_alpha   90.00
_cell.angle_beta   90.00
_cell.angle_gamma   90.00
#
_symmetry.space_group_name_H-M   'P 1'
#
loop_
_entity.id
_entity.type
_entity.pdbx_description
1 polymer ?
#
loop_
_entity_poly.entity_id
_entity_poly.type
_entity_poly.pdbx_seq_one_letter_code
_entity_poly.pdbx_strand_id
1 'polypeptide(L)'
;MAKLSFYERVVVAHCEDDPSLVGKAGHVLGVGEEGGPPVAYGVLLENASQVACFTEDELRGTGEIADRTQFYDAPALRICVVDGKGVIVD
;
A
#
# COMPACT_ATOMS: atom_id res chain seq x y z
N MET A 1 -1.95 -11.05 12.29
CA MET A 1 -2.90 -11.03 11.16
C MET A 1 -2.15 -11.50 9.92
N ALA A 2 -2.83 -11.84 8.83
CA ALA A 2 -2.13 -12.15 7.58
C ALA A 2 -1.64 -10.83 6.96
N LYS A 3 -0.40 -10.82 6.46
CA LYS A 3 0.19 -9.66 5.79
C LYS A 3 -0.64 -9.29 4.56
N LEU A 4 -0.96 -8.01 4.39
CA LEU A 4 -1.74 -7.52 3.26
C LEU A 4 -0.90 -7.58 1.97
N SER A 5 -1.55 -7.88 0.86
CA SER A 5 -0.89 -8.02 -0.45
C SER A 5 -0.87 -6.69 -1.22
N PHE A 6 0.10 -6.52 -2.12
CA PHE A 6 0.04 -5.44 -3.10
C PHE A 6 -1.26 -5.53 -3.92
N TYR A 7 -1.84 -4.38 -4.20
CA TYR A 7 -3.13 -4.20 -4.89
C TYR A 7 -4.33 -4.80 -4.16
N GLU A 8 -4.17 -5.32 -2.94
CA GLU A 8 -5.29 -5.74 -2.12
C GLU A 8 -6.14 -4.52 -1.75
N ARG A 9 -7.45 -4.67 -1.92
CA ARG A 9 -8.42 -3.70 -1.43
C ARG A 9 -8.54 -3.83 0.09
N VAL A 10 -8.52 -2.69 0.76
CA VAL A 10 -8.55 -2.57 2.21
C VAL A 10 -9.62 -1.57 2.63
N VAL A 11 -10.06 -1.68 3.88
CA VAL A 11 -10.90 -0.69 4.56
C VAL A 11 -10.15 -0.21 5.79
N VAL A 12 -10.14 1.11 6.02
CA VAL A 12 -9.59 1.70 7.25
C VAL A 12 -10.50 1.32 8.41
N ALA A 13 -10.02 0.48 9.31
CA ALA A 13 -10.76 -0.05 10.45
C ALA A 13 -10.76 0.94 11.63
N HIS A 14 -9.61 1.57 11.87
CA HIS A 14 -9.42 2.68 12.81
C HIS A 14 -8.29 3.56 12.30
N CYS A 15 -8.27 4.82 12.72
CA CYS A 15 -7.17 5.75 12.49
C CYS A 15 -7.27 6.86 13.53
N GLU A 16 -6.30 6.95 14.44
CA GLU A 16 -6.36 7.94 15.54
C GLU A 16 -5.99 9.34 15.05
N ASP A 17 -5.07 9.44 14.10
CA ASP A 17 -4.58 10.70 13.54
C ASP A 17 -5.66 11.44 12.73
N ASP A 18 -6.47 10.70 11.96
CA ASP A 18 -7.62 11.24 11.23
C ASP A 18 -8.80 10.25 11.24
N PRO A 19 -9.71 10.38 12.23
CA PRO A 19 -10.90 9.54 12.32
C PRO A 19 -11.85 9.66 11.12
N SER A 20 -11.73 10.71 10.29
CA SER A 20 -12.56 10.86 9.07
C SER A 20 -12.22 9.84 7.98
N LEU A 21 -11.09 9.15 8.12
CA LEU A 21 -10.67 8.09 7.20
C LEU A 21 -11.33 6.74 7.50
N VAL A 22 -11.85 6.55 8.72
CA VAL A 22 -12.46 5.29 9.14
C VAL A 22 -13.63 4.92 8.23
N GLY A 23 -13.64 3.67 7.77
CA GLY A 23 -14.64 3.14 6.84
C GLY A 23 -14.38 3.46 5.37
N LYS A 24 -13.42 4.34 5.04
CA LYS A 24 -12.99 4.54 3.66
C LYS A 24 -12.24 3.32 3.16
N ALA A 25 -12.42 3.01 1.88
CA ALA A 25 -11.73 1.94 1.21
C ALA A 25 -10.61 2.48 0.31
N GLY A 26 -9.63 1.62 0.02
CA GLY A 26 -8.49 1.94 -0.83
C GLY A 26 -7.73 0.69 -1.24
N HIS A 27 -6.60 0.87 -1.92
CA HIS A 27 -5.76 -0.23 -2.38
C HIS A 27 -4.32 -0.06 -1.90
N VAL A 28 -3.69 -1.16 -1.49
CA VAL A 28 -2.28 -1.18 -1.06
C VAL A 28 -1.36 -0.97 -2.27
N LEU A 29 -0.61 0.13 -2.27
CA LEU A 29 0.40 0.46 -3.28
C LEU A 29 1.83 0.51 -2.73
N GLY A 30 2.01 0.30 -1.42
CA GLY A 30 3.33 0.20 -0.79
C GLY A 30 3.28 -0.69 0.45
N VAL A 31 4.35 -1.46 0.65
CA VAL A 31 4.54 -2.30 1.84
C VAL A 31 5.95 -2.02 2.37
N GLY A 32 6.04 -1.42 3.55
CA GLY A 32 7.30 -1.15 4.24
C GLY A 32 7.73 -2.36 5.06
N GLU A 33 8.91 -2.91 4.78
CA GLU A 33 9.45 -4.09 5.49
C GLU A 33 10.63 -3.76 6.44
N GLU A 34 11.07 -2.51 6.51
CA GLU A 34 12.18 -2.13 7.40
C GLU A 34 11.76 -2.20 8.88
N GLY A 35 12.48 -3.02 9.66
CA GLY A 35 12.48 -2.95 11.13
C GLY A 35 11.61 -3.96 11.88
N GLY A 36 10.88 -4.84 11.18
CA GLY A 36 9.93 -5.76 11.81
C GLY A 36 8.56 -5.12 12.07
N PRO A 37 7.66 -5.80 12.78
CA PRO A 37 6.30 -5.30 13.01
C PRO A 37 6.28 -4.03 13.88
N PRO A 38 5.30 -3.12 13.68
CA PRO A 38 4.19 -3.23 12.71
C PRO A 38 4.61 -2.86 11.28
N VAL A 39 4.09 -3.62 10.31
CA VAL A 39 4.28 -3.31 8.87
C VAL A 39 3.51 -2.02 8.55
N ALA A 40 4.16 -1.11 7.82
CA ALA A 40 3.51 0.08 7.29
C ALA A 40 3.03 -0.17 5.86
N TYR A 41 1.83 0.32 5.55
CA TYR A 41 1.20 0.18 4.24
C TYR A 41 0.91 1.54 3.65
N GLY A 42 1.33 1.75 2.41
CA GLY A 42 0.89 2.88 1.59
C GLY A 42 -0.42 2.50 0.90
N VAL A 43 -1.51 3.21 1.19
CA VAL A 43 -2.84 2.97 0.62
C VAL A 43 -3.30 4.18 -0.19
N LEU A 44 -3.69 3.94 -1.44
CA LEU A 44 -4.42 4.93 -2.23
C LEU A 44 -5.92 4.77 -1.94
N LEU A 45 -6.49 5.73 -1.20
CA LEU A 45 -7.93 5.73 -0.88
C LEU A 45 -8.76 6.00 -2.14
N GLU A 46 -9.95 5.41 -2.19
CA GLU A 46 -10.93 5.65 -3.26
C GLU A 46 -11.25 7.16 -3.33
N ASN A 47 -11.11 7.75 -4.52
CA ASN A 47 -11.26 9.19 -4.80
C ASN A 47 -10.17 10.11 -4.22
N ALA A 48 -9.08 9.57 -3.68
CA ALA A 48 -7.90 10.36 -3.34
C ALA A 48 -6.91 10.43 -4.50
N SER A 49 -6.10 11.48 -4.53
CA SER A 49 -4.97 11.64 -5.46
C SER A 49 -3.62 11.33 -4.84
N GLN A 50 -3.59 11.09 -3.52
CA GLN A 50 -2.37 10.85 -2.75
C GLN A 50 -2.49 9.54 -1.97
N VAL A 51 -1.34 8.89 -1.79
CA VAL A 51 -1.19 7.71 -0.94
C VAL A 51 -1.08 8.17 0.51
N ALA A 52 -1.87 7.55 1.38
CA ALA A 52 -1.77 7.70 2.83
C ALA A 52 -1.07 6.47 3.44
N CYS A 53 -0.36 6.66 4.55
CA CYS A 53 0.31 5.57 5.25
C CYS A 53 -0.52 5.11 6.44
N PHE A 54 -0.62 3.79 6.63
CA PHE A 54 -1.32 3.16 7.74
C PHE A 54 -0.47 2.04 8.33
N THR A 55 -0.65 1.75 9.62
CA THR A 55 -0.11 0.54 10.24
C THR A 55 -0.98 -0.68 9.94
N GLU A 56 -0.43 -1.87 10.16
CA GLU A 56 -1.12 -3.14 9.90
C GLU A 56 -2.48 -3.26 10.61
N ASP A 57 -2.58 -2.76 11.83
CA ASP A 57 -3.79 -2.85 12.64
C ASP A 57 -4.88 -1.88 12.19
N GLU A 58 -4.52 -0.72 11.62
CA GLU A 58 -5.47 0.28 11.09
C GLU A 58 -6.24 -0.21 9.87
N LEU A 59 -5.80 -1.28 9.23
CA LEU A 59 -6.35 -1.78 7.98
C LEU A 59 -7.01 -3.14 8.13
N ARG A 60 -8.10 -3.32 7.39
CA ARG A 60 -8.73 -4.63 7.18
C ARG A 60 -8.71 -4.98 5.70
N GLY A 61 -7.98 -6.02 5.34
CA GLY A 61 -7.99 -6.60 4.00
C GLY A 61 -9.35 -7.19 3.65
N THR A 62 -9.77 -7.04 2.39
CA THR A 62 -10.98 -7.68 1.86
C THR A 62 -10.67 -8.99 1.13
N GLY A 63 -9.39 -9.27 0.84
CA GLY A 63 -8.97 -10.37 -0.02
C GLY A 63 -9.19 -10.14 -1.52
N GLU A 64 -9.77 -9.00 -1.91
CA GLU A 64 -9.95 -8.62 -3.32
C GLU A 64 -8.65 -8.00 -3.85
N ILE A 65 -8.03 -8.63 -4.84
CA ILE A 65 -6.80 -8.12 -5.47
C ILE A 65 -7.16 -7.41 -6.77
N ALA A 66 -6.88 -6.10 -6.85
CA ALA A 66 -7.08 -5.32 -8.05
C ALA A 66 -6.00 -5.57 -9.10
N ASP A 67 -6.35 -5.31 -10.37
CA ASP A 67 -5.39 -5.39 -11.47
C ASP A 67 -4.44 -4.18 -11.43
N ARG A 68 -3.14 -4.42 -11.62
CA ARG A 68 -2.11 -3.37 -11.63
C ARG A 68 -2.42 -2.24 -12.62
N THR A 69 -3.04 -2.57 -13.76
CA THR A 69 -3.37 -1.61 -14.82
C THR A 69 -4.37 -0.53 -14.38
N GLN A 70 -5.05 -0.72 -13.24
CA GLN A 70 -5.87 0.31 -12.62
C GLN A 70 -5.03 1.47 -12.03
N PHE A 71 -3.76 1.23 -11.72
CA PHE A 71 -2.88 2.19 -11.07
C PHE A 71 -1.70 2.63 -11.95
N TYR A 72 -1.22 1.75 -12.82
CA TYR A 72 -0.05 2.00 -13.65
C TYR A 72 -0.30 1.55 -15.09
N ASP A 73 -0.08 2.46 -16.03
CA ASP A 73 -0.17 2.24 -17.48
C ASP A 73 1.16 1.78 -18.10
N ALA A 74 2.29 2.01 -17.42
CA ALA A 74 3.60 1.55 -17.83
C ALA A 74 3.92 0.12 -17.35
N PRO A 75 4.85 -0.62 -17.99
CA PRO A 75 5.36 -1.90 -17.47
C PRO A 75 5.95 -1.79 -16.07
N ALA A 76 6.04 -2.91 -15.35
CA ALA A 76 6.79 -2.96 -14.10
C ALA A 76 8.28 -2.77 -14.38
N LEU A 77 8.92 -1.88 -13.64
CA LEU A 77 10.38 -1.71 -13.67
C LEU A 77 10.99 -2.53 -12.55
N ARG A 78 12.06 -3.28 -12.84
CA ARG A 78 12.92 -3.84 -11.80
C ARG A 78 14.06 -2.86 -11.55
N ILE A 79 14.29 -2.53 -10.29
CA ILE A 79 15.35 -1.63 -9.88
C ILE A 79 16.33 -2.42 -9.01
N CYS A 80 17.61 -2.40 -9.38
CA CYS A 80 18.71 -2.86 -8.53
C CYS A 80 19.32 -1.66 -7.81
N VAL A 81 19.57 -1.77 -6.51
CA VAL A 81 20.27 -0.72 -5.76
C VAL A 81 21.76 -1.04 -5.73
N VAL A 82 22.56 -0.19 -6.39
CA VAL A 82 24.03 -0.28 -6.44
C VAL A 82 24.60 1.00 -5.84
N ASP A 83 25.41 0.87 -4.78
CA ASP A 83 26.01 2.00 -4.06
C ASP A 83 25.00 3.10 -3.67
N GLY A 84 23.82 2.68 -3.21
CA GLY A 84 22.73 3.58 -2.82
C GLY A 84 21.99 4.25 -3.98
N LYS A 85 22.25 3.86 -5.22
CA LYS A 85 21.57 4.37 -6.42
C LYS A 85 20.73 3.28 -7.07
N GLY A 86 19.50 3.61 -7.43
CA GLY A 86 18.64 2.73 -8.21
C GLY A 86 19.05 2.69 -9.68
N VAL A 87 19.24 1.50 -10.22
CA VAL A 87 19.52 1.23 -11.63
C VAL A 87 18.41 0.33 -12.18
N ILE A 88 17.79 0.72 -13.30
CA ILE A 88 16.80 -0.12 -13.98
C ILE A 88 17.51 -1.36 -14.53
N VAL A 89 16.97 -2.53 -14.20
CA VAL A 89 17.38 -3.82 -14.74
C VAL A 89 16.19 -4.46 -15.43
N ASP A 90 16.43 -5.19 -16.52
CA ASP A 90 15.39 -5.89 -17.32
C ASP A 90 14.99 -7.22 -16.64
#